data_AF-X6N8X8-F1
#
_entry.id   AF-X6N8X8-F1
#
_cell.length_a   1.000
_cell.length_b   1.000
_cell.length_c   1.000
_cell.angle_alpha   90.00
_cell.angle_beta   90.00
_cell.angle_gamma   90.00
#
_symmetry.space_group_name_H-M   'P 1'
#
loop_
_entity.id
_entity.type
_entity.pdbx_description
1 polymer ?
#
loop_
_entity_poly.entity_id
_entity_poly.type
_entity_poly.pdbx_seq_one_letter_code
_entity_poly.pdbx_strand_id
1 'polypeptide(L)'
;FDNKGWYAKEHHYQLRPETIESLYIMFSVTGNEQYREWGWTIFQSIQQYCRTEVAYSGINDVRDMPPTQDNKMESFVMAETFKYLYLLFDEHAGSLIPFSEFVFNTEAHPIRKFKLLSSILKEDKQGQQEDANVKK
;
A
#
# COMPACT_ATOMS: atom_id res chain seq x y z
N PHE A 1 -16.99 -23.59 -16.01
CA PHE A 1 -15.95 -22.56 -15.83
C PHE A 1 -16.39 -21.35 -16.61
N ASP A 2 -16.47 -20.19 -15.96
CA ASP A 2 -16.54 -18.93 -16.69
C ASP A 2 -15.22 -18.69 -17.45
N ASN A 3 -15.26 -17.90 -18.52
CA ASN A 3 -14.09 -17.66 -19.39
C ASN A 3 -13.00 -16.78 -18.73
N LYS A 4 -13.03 -16.62 -17.40
CA LYS A 4 -12.15 -15.73 -16.63
C LYS A 4 -10.91 -16.42 -16.07
N GLY A 5 -10.89 -17.76 -16.06
CA GLY A 5 -9.76 -18.55 -15.54
C GLY A 5 -9.70 -18.69 -14.01
N TRP A 6 -10.70 -18.18 -13.28
CA TRP A 6 -10.85 -18.29 -11.82
C TRP A 6 -12.33 -18.19 -11.44
N TYR A 7 -12.69 -18.68 -10.24
CA TYR A 7 -14.03 -18.49 -9.67
C TYR A 7 -13.92 -17.95 -8.24
N ALA A 8 -14.87 -17.10 -7.83
CA ALA A 8 -14.91 -16.57 -6.47
C ALA A 8 -15.45 -17.63 -5.50
N LYS A 9 -14.70 -17.92 -4.45
CA LYS A 9 -15.13 -18.78 -3.33
C LYS A 9 -15.92 -17.98 -2.28
N GLU A 10 -15.46 -16.77 -2.01
CA GLU A 10 -16.09 -15.79 -1.12
C GLU A 10 -16.40 -14.55 -1.96
N HIS A 11 -17.57 -13.96 -1.71
CA HIS A 11 -18.06 -12.81 -2.50
C HIS A 11 -18.08 -11.50 -1.71
N HIS A 12 -17.83 -11.55 -0.41
CA HIS A 12 -17.82 -10.37 0.44
C HIS A 12 -16.59 -9.50 0.15
N TYR A 13 -16.75 -8.18 0.25
CA TYR A 13 -15.65 -7.23 0.16
C TYR A 13 -15.69 -6.27 1.34
N GLN A 14 -14.62 -6.31 2.15
CA GLN A 14 -14.51 -5.56 3.42
C GLN A 14 -13.58 -4.35 3.29
N LEU A 15 -13.55 -3.69 2.13
CA LEU A 15 -12.70 -2.52 1.91
C LEU A 15 -11.19 -2.80 2.14
N ARG A 16 -10.74 -4.03 1.86
CA ARG A 16 -9.38 -4.46 2.18
C ARG A 16 -8.31 -3.79 1.29
N PRO A 17 -7.09 -3.56 1.82
CA PRO A 17 -6.10 -2.69 1.18
C PRO A 17 -5.13 -3.41 0.24
N GLU A 18 -5.04 -4.74 0.24
CA GLU A 18 -3.87 -5.48 -0.28
C GLU A 18 -3.64 -5.24 -1.78
N THR A 19 -4.73 -5.08 -2.54
CA THR A 19 -4.65 -4.75 -3.97
C THR A 19 -4.10 -3.33 -4.18
N ILE A 20 -4.61 -2.33 -3.44
CA ILE A 20 -4.16 -0.94 -3.62
C ILE A 20 -2.74 -0.72 -3.09
N GLU A 21 -2.36 -1.42 -2.01
CA GLU A 21 -0.98 -1.46 -1.51
C GLU A 21 -0.03 -1.92 -2.62
N SER A 22 -0.37 -3.04 -3.27
CA SER A 22 0.44 -3.60 -4.36
C SER A 22 0.56 -2.62 -5.53
N LEU A 23 -0.54 -1.96 -5.92
CA LEU A 23 -0.53 -0.95 -6.98
C LEU A 23 0.34 0.25 -6.62
N TYR A 24 0.28 0.72 -5.37
CA TYR A 24 1.15 1.78 -4.87
C TYR A 24 2.62 1.40 -5.01
N ILE A 25 3.03 0.23 -4.53
CA ILE A 25 4.42 -0.24 -4.63
C ILE A 25 4.86 -0.36 -6.09
N MET A 26 4.02 -0.96 -6.94
CA MET A 26 4.33 -1.14 -8.36
C MET A 26 4.49 0.20 -9.08
N PHE A 27 3.63 1.18 -8.79
CA PHE A 27 3.77 2.54 -9.30
C PHE A 27 5.06 3.19 -8.79
N SER A 28 5.34 3.16 -7.48
CA SER A 28 6.54 3.78 -6.90
C SER A 28 7.85 3.22 -7.45
N VAL A 29 7.91 1.94 -7.80
CA VAL A 29 9.13 1.31 -8.33
C VAL A 29 9.28 1.50 -9.84
N THR A 30 8.18 1.55 -10.59
CA THR A 30 8.23 1.51 -12.07
C THR A 30 7.87 2.83 -12.75
N GLY A 31 7.11 3.71 -12.08
CA GLY A 31 6.51 4.90 -12.68
C GLY A 31 5.43 4.63 -13.73
N ASN A 32 4.94 3.39 -13.87
CA ASN A 32 3.93 3.07 -14.88
C ASN A 32 2.54 3.55 -14.45
N GLU A 33 2.01 4.52 -15.18
CA GLU A 33 0.70 5.14 -14.91
C GLU A 33 -0.49 4.16 -14.97
N GLN A 34 -0.34 2.99 -15.61
CA GLN A 34 -1.39 1.96 -15.62
C GLN A 34 -1.84 1.56 -14.20
N TYR A 35 -0.93 1.60 -13.22
CA TYR A 35 -1.25 1.29 -11.83
C TYR A 35 -2.11 2.37 -11.17
N ARG A 36 -1.94 3.64 -11.56
CA ARG A 36 -2.82 4.73 -11.13
C ARG A 36 -4.20 4.62 -11.75
N GLU A 37 -4.30 4.26 -13.02
CA GLU A 37 -5.60 4.04 -13.69
C GLU A 37 -6.41 2.92 -13.02
N TRP A 38 -5.74 1.81 -12.66
CA TRP A 38 -6.37 0.73 -11.90
C TRP A 38 -6.75 1.18 -10.48
N GLY A 39 -5.89 1.92 -9.79
CA GLY A 39 -6.19 2.48 -8.47
C GLY A 39 -7.37 3.46 -8.50
N TRP A 40 -7.48 4.27 -9.55
CA TRP A 40 -8.61 5.18 -9.76
C TRP A 40 -9.91 4.41 -9.98
N THR A 41 -9.87 3.34 -10.79
CA THR A 41 -11.02 2.45 -11.00
C THR A 41 -11.49 1.80 -9.69
N ILE A 42 -10.55 1.39 -8.83
CA ILE A 42 -10.85 0.86 -7.50
C ILE A 42 -11.51 1.93 -6.63
N PHE A 43 -10.95 3.15 -6.59
CA PHE A 43 -11.52 4.25 -5.83
C PHE A 43 -12.95 4.57 -6.25
N GLN A 44 -13.20 4.69 -7.55
CA GLN A 44 -14.55 4.93 -8.09
C GLN A 44 -15.53 3.83 -7.69
N SER A 45 -15.08 2.56 -7.70
CA SER A 45 -15.91 1.43 -7.26
C SER A 45 -16.22 1.50 -5.76
N ILE A 46 -15.25 1.88 -4.92
CA ILE A 46 -15.47 2.11 -3.48
C ILE A 46 -16.47 3.25 -3.27
N GLN A 47 -16.33 4.36 -3.99
CA GLN A 47 -17.26 5.49 -3.91
C GLN A 47 -18.69 5.09 -4.31
N GLN A 48 -18.84 4.27 -5.35
CA GLN A 48 -20.14 3.89 -5.87
C GLN A 48 -20.86 2.85 -4.99
N TYR A 49 -20.14 1.84 -4.51
CA TYR A 49 -20.75 0.66 -3.90
C TYR A 49 -20.60 0.57 -2.39
N CYS A 50 -19.58 1.22 -1.83
CA CYS A 50 -19.25 1.11 -0.40
C CYS A 50 -19.56 2.38 0.39
N ARG A 51 -19.91 3.51 -0.26
CA ARG A 51 -20.25 4.77 0.42
C ARG A 51 -21.61 4.66 1.11
N THR A 52 -21.70 5.09 2.36
CA THR A 52 -22.95 5.26 3.12
C THR A 52 -23.31 6.74 3.23
N GLU A 53 -24.34 7.11 3.99
CA GLU A 53 -24.61 8.53 4.25
C GLU A 53 -23.46 9.19 5.03
N VAL A 54 -22.91 8.48 6.02
CA VAL A 54 -21.95 9.05 6.98
C VAL A 54 -20.49 8.65 6.74
N ALA A 55 -20.23 7.47 6.17
CA ALA A 55 -18.88 6.92 6.00
C ALA A 55 -18.84 5.88 4.86
N TYR A 56 -18.14 4.75 5.07
CA TYR A 56 -18.05 3.60 4.17
C TYR A 56 -18.45 2.32 4.90
N SER A 57 -18.87 1.29 4.16
CA SER A 57 -19.17 -0.04 4.68
C SER A 57 -18.64 -1.10 3.72
N GLY A 58 -18.30 -2.28 4.25
CA GLY A 58 -18.16 -3.47 3.44
C GLY A 58 -19.48 -3.89 2.78
N ILE A 59 -19.37 -4.77 1.78
CA ILE A 59 -20.50 -5.33 1.03
C ILE A 59 -20.51 -6.86 1.08
N ASN A 60 -21.71 -7.45 1.13
CA ASN A 60 -21.87 -8.90 1.30
C ASN A 60 -21.55 -9.72 0.05
N ASP A 61 -21.84 -9.17 -1.14
CA ASP A 61 -21.57 -9.82 -2.43
C ASP A 61 -21.20 -8.79 -3.50
N VAL A 62 -19.99 -8.90 -4.05
CA VAL A 62 -19.47 -8.03 -5.13
C VAL A 62 -20.20 -8.19 -6.48
N ARG A 63 -21.09 -9.17 -6.60
CA ARG A 63 -21.85 -9.45 -7.83
C ARG A 63 -23.23 -8.80 -7.82
N ASP A 64 -23.71 -8.37 -6.65
CA ASP A 64 -25.03 -7.78 -6.47
C ASP A 64 -25.05 -6.31 -6.89
N MET A 65 -26.13 -5.90 -7.56
CA MET A 65 -26.31 -4.54 -8.08
C MET A 65 -27.74 -4.04 -7.80
N PRO A 66 -27.95 -3.15 -6.79
CA PRO A 66 -26.95 -2.65 -5.84
C PRO A 66 -26.57 -3.71 -4.79
N PRO A 67 -25.33 -3.67 -4.26
CA PRO A 67 -24.92 -4.59 -3.21
C PRO A 67 -25.54 -4.24 -1.85
N THR A 68 -25.70 -5.24 -0.99
CA THR A 68 -26.09 -5.04 0.40
C THR A 68 -24.88 -4.75 1.28
N GLN A 69 -25.00 -3.77 2.17
CA GLN A 69 -23.93 -3.37 3.10
C GLN A 69 -23.88 -4.30 4.32
N ASP A 70 -22.68 -4.55 4.84
CA ASP A 70 -22.46 -5.34 6.07
C ASP A 70 -22.49 -4.50 7.36
N ASN A 71 -22.66 -3.18 7.22
CA ASN A 71 -22.66 -2.17 8.28
C ASN A 71 -21.38 -2.18 9.14
N LYS A 72 -20.22 -2.44 8.53
CA LYS A 72 -18.91 -2.43 9.19
C LYS A 72 -17.91 -1.59 8.42
N MET A 73 -17.16 -0.78 9.17
CA MET A 73 -15.97 -0.08 8.69
C MET A 73 -14.81 -0.42 9.61
N GLU A 74 -13.95 -1.31 9.14
CA GLU A 74 -12.77 -1.72 9.89
C GLU A 74 -11.75 -0.59 9.98
N SER A 75 -10.92 -0.57 11.02
CA SER A 75 -9.93 0.50 11.24
C SER A 75 -8.91 0.62 10.11
N PHE A 76 -8.57 -0.51 9.47
CA PHE A 76 -7.64 -0.55 8.35
C PHE A 76 -8.15 0.23 7.12
N VAL A 77 -9.45 0.52 7.00
CA VAL A 77 -9.95 1.33 5.89
C VAL A 77 -9.31 2.72 5.90
N MET A 78 -9.16 3.30 7.09
CA MET A 78 -8.51 4.60 7.29
C MET A 78 -6.99 4.47 7.32
N ALA A 79 -6.46 3.45 8.00
CA ALA A 79 -5.02 3.27 8.14
C ALA A 79 -4.37 2.88 6.80
N GLU A 80 -5.01 2.05 6.00
CA GLU A 80 -4.39 1.37 4.87
C GLU A 80 -5.05 1.77 3.55
N THR A 81 -6.32 1.43 3.35
CA THR A 81 -6.99 1.57 2.04
C THR A 81 -6.96 3.00 1.53
N PHE A 82 -7.40 3.97 2.34
CA PHE A 82 -7.35 5.38 1.94
C PHE A 82 -5.95 5.98 1.95
N LYS A 83 -5.03 5.45 2.78
CA LYS A 83 -3.63 5.91 2.77
C LYS A 83 -2.94 5.53 1.47
N TYR A 84 -3.05 4.27 1.03
CA TYR A 84 -2.44 3.83 -0.23
C TYR A 84 -3.12 4.46 -1.44
N LEU A 85 -4.44 4.63 -1.42
CA LEU A 85 -5.13 5.42 -2.45
C LEU A 85 -4.57 6.83 -2.54
N TYR A 86 -4.39 7.51 -1.41
CA TYR A 86 -3.81 8.85 -1.38
C TYR A 86 -2.37 8.88 -1.91
N LEU A 87 -1.51 8.00 -1.39
CA LEU A 87 -0.09 7.93 -1.78
C LEU A 87 0.12 7.54 -3.25
N LEU A 88 -0.79 6.75 -3.83
CA LEU A 88 -0.72 6.38 -5.24
C LEU A 88 -0.81 7.60 -6.16
N PHE A 89 -1.52 8.65 -5.75
CA PHE A 89 -1.63 9.91 -6.50
C PHE A 89 -0.67 11.00 -6.02
N ASP A 90 0.33 10.68 -5.19
CA ASP A 90 1.45 11.57 -4.90
C ASP A 90 2.17 11.92 -6.22
N GLU A 91 2.35 13.22 -6.51
CA GLU A 91 2.92 13.75 -7.76
C GLU A 91 4.29 13.13 -8.07
N HIS A 92 5.07 12.86 -7.03
CA HIS A 92 6.42 12.33 -7.13
C HIS A 92 6.58 10.95 -6.48
N ALA A 93 5.67 10.02 -6.78
CA ALA A 93 5.80 8.57 -6.59
C ALA A 93 6.70 8.12 -5.42
N GLY A 94 6.22 8.27 -4.18
CA GLY A 94 7.00 7.93 -2.99
C GLY A 94 7.85 9.07 -2.45
N SER A 95 7.57 10.32 -2.86
CA SER A 95 8.26 11.50 -2.32
C SER A 95 7.80 11.85 -0.92
N LEU A 96 6.52 11.65 -0.61
CA LEU A 96 5.95 11.92 0.71
C LEU A 96 6.51 10.94 1.76
N ILE A 97 6.67 9.67 1.38
CA ILE A 97 7.20 8.62 2.25
C ILE A 97 8.27 7.82 1.47
N PRO A 98 9.51 8.33 1.42
CA PRO A 98 10.58 7.66 0.67
C PRO A 98 10.91 6.30 1.25
N PHE A 99 10.87 5.26 0.41
CA PHE A 99 11.25 3.90 0.81
C PHE A 99 12.73 3.78 1.20
N SER A 100 13.57 4.79 0.91
CA SER A 100 14.95 4.87 1.43
C SER A 100 14.98 5.17 2.93
N GLU A 101 13.98 5.86 3.47
CA GLU A 101 13.92 6.34 4.86
C GLU A 101 12.89 5.62 5.72
N PHE A 102 11.82 5.10 5.12
CA PHE A 102 10.72 4.47 5.84
C PHE A 102 10.48 3.03 5.40
N VAL A 103 9.92 2.24 6.31
CA VAL A 103 9.35 0.92 6.05
C VAL A 103 7.93 0.92 6.60
N PHE A 104 6.97 0.45 5.81
CA PHE A 104 5.61 0.25 6.29
C PHE A 104 5.55 -1.03 7.10
N ASN A 105 4.87 -1.01 8.25
CA ASN A 105 4.43 -2.25 8.88
C ASN A 105 3.21 -2.80 8.13
N THR A 106 2.70 -3.96 8.58
CA THR A 106 1.54 -4.62 7.96
C THR A 106 0.20 -3.88 8.10
N GLU A 107 0.16 -2.74 8.78
CA GLU A 107 -1.03 -1.89 8.99
C GLU A 107 -0.81 -0.49 8.37
N ALA A 108 0.02 -0.46 7.33
CA ALA A 108 0.43 0.74 6.58
C ALA A 108 0.96 1.89 7.45
N HIS A 109 1.46 1.66 8.65
CA HIS A 109 2.11 2.70 9.46
C HIS A 109 3.58 2.84 9.05
N PRO A 110 4.01 4.03 8.56
CA PRO A 110 5.40 4.24 8.17
C PRO A 110 6.28 4.35 9.42
N ILE A 111 7.26 3.45 9.51
CA ILE A 111 8.27 3.42 10.57
C ILE A 111 9.58 3.88 9.96
N ARG A 112 10.23 4.85 10.60
CA ARG A 112 11.53 5.35 10.13
C ARG A 112 12.60 4.29 10.33
N LYS A 113 13.38 4.02 9.28
CA LYS A 113 14.52 3.08 9.33
C LYS A 113 15.56 3.63 10.30
N PHE A 114 16.03 2.76 11.20
CA PHE A 114 17.14 3.09 12.08
C PHE A 114 18.42 3.26 11.27
N LYS A 115 19.11 4.40 11.42
CA LYS A 115 20.42 4.63 10.81
C LYS A 115 21.55 3.86 11.49
N LEU A 116 21.25 3.09 12.55
CA LEU A 116 22.25 2.41 13.36
C LEU A 116 23.11 1.44 12.53
N LEU A 117 22.51 0.61 11.67
CA LEU A 117 23.25 -0.31 10.80
C LEU A 117 24.16 0.44 9.81
N SER A 118 23.67 1.54 9.22
CA SER A 118 24.51 2.36 8.35
C SER A 118 25.63 3.09 9.09
N SER A 119 25.46 3.41 10.37
CA SER A 119 26.52 3.99 11.21
C SER A 119 27.55 2.92 11.57
N ILE A 120 27.11 1.73 12.01
CA ILE A 120 28.00 0.58 12.32
C ILE A 120 28.82 0.19 11.09
N LEU A 121 28.19 0.06 9.91
CA LEU A 121 28.89 -0.29 8.67
C LEU A 121 29.87 0.80 8.19
N LYS A 122 29.69 2.06 8.60
CA LYS A 122 30.64 3.15 8.31
C LYS A 122 31.84 3.11 9.24
N GLU A 123 31.60 2.91 10.54
CA GLU A 123 32.65 2.73 11.54
C GLU A 123 33.57 1.54 11.19
N ASP A 124 32.98 0.41 10.77
CA ASP A 124 33.73 -0.79 10.41
C ASP A 124 34.61 -0.58 9.15
N LYS A 125 34.13 0.19 8.17
CA LYS A 125 34.92 0.56 6.97
C LYS A 125 36.05 1.54 7.28
N GLN A 126 35.85 2.46 8.22
CA GLN A 126 36.91 3.38 8.68
C GLN A 126 38.00 2.63 9.44
N GLY A 127 37.63 1.71 10.34
CA GLY A 127 38.60 0.87 11.07
C GLY A 127 39.46 0.01 10.13
N GLN A 128 38.86 -0.63 9.13
CA GLN A 128 39.61 -1.42 8.14
C GLN A 128 40.57 -0.59 7.28
N GLN A 129 40.24 0.69 7.02
CA GLN A 129 41.07 1.58 6.22
C GLN A 129 42.23 2.19 7.02
N GLU A 130 42.04 2.42 8.32
CA GLU A 130 43.12 2.77 9.26
C GLU A 130 44.09 1.60 9.44
N ASP A 131 43.60 0.38 9.66
CA ASP A 131 44.43 -0.83 9.79
C ASP A 131 45.26 -1.13 8.53
N ALA A 132 44.72 -0.82 7.35
CA ALA A 132 45.43 -0.96 6.08
C ALA A 132 46.54 0.10 5.88
N ASN A 133 46.38 1.29 6.46
CA ASN A 133 47.38 2.35 6.40
C ASN A 133 48.50 2.19 7.44
N VAL A 134 48.23 1.55 8.59
CA VAL A 134 49.25 1.23 9.61
C VAL A 134 50.20 0.10 9.16
N LYS A 135 49.78 -0.74 8.20
CA LYS A 135 50.57 -1.85 7.65
C LYS A 135 51.43 -1.49 6.43
N LYS A 136 51.50 -0.22 6.05
CA LYS A 136 52.42 0.32 5.02
C LYS A 136 53.56 1.09 5.66
#